data_AF-A0A2A5GC73-F1
#
_entry.id   AF-A0A2A5GC73-F1
#
_cell.length_a   1.000
_cell.length_b   1.000
_cell.length_c   1.000
_cell.angle_alpha   90.00
_cell.angle_beta   90.00
_cell.angle_gamma   90.00
#
_symmetry.space_group_name_H-M   'P 1'
#
loop_
_entity.id
_entity.type
_entity.pdbx_description
1 polymer ?
#
loop_
_entity_poly.entity_id
_entity_poly.type
_entity_poly.pdbx_seq_one_letter_code
_entity_poly.pdbx_strand_id
1 'polypeptide(L)' 'MSNKELIEISEARKAYKKQYGVDPTSLTVTVETFHKILLALYGNTAIDYRTIPLAVYDGMKVLVDDQEQEDWKITAD' A
#
# COMPACT_ATOMS: atom_id res chain seq x y z
N MET A 1 -0.50 -16.87 4.36
CA MET A 1 -0.61 -15.41 4.16
C MET A 1 0.30 -15.07 2.99
N SER A 2 -0.25 -14.65 1.85
CA SER A 2 0.55 -14.54 0.63
C SER A 2 1.41 -13.28 0.69
N ASN A 3 2.66 -13.42 1.13
CA ASN A 3 3.71 -12.38 1.03
C ASN A 3 3.90 -11.86 -0.40
N LYS A 4 3.33 -12.52 -1.41
CA LYS A 4 3.47 -12.21 -2.83
C LYS A 4 3.04 -10.79 -3.17
N GLU A 5 1.87 -10.35 -2.71
CA GLU A 5 1.35 -9.00 -3.02
C GLU A 5 2.23 -7.90 -2.40
N LEU A 6 2.71 -8.11 -1.18
CA LEU A 6 3.62 -7.18 -0.50
C LEU A 6 4.99 -7.09 -1.21
N ILE A 7 5.49 -8.22 -1.69
CA ILE A 7 6.71 -8.28 -2.50
C ILE A 7 6.49 -7.52 -3.81
N GLU A 8 5.36 -7.73 -4.50
CA GLU A 8 5.00 -7.06 -5.75
C GLU A 8 4.91 -5.54 -5.57
N ILE A 9 4.28 -5.06 -4.49
CA ILE A 9 4.21 -3.62 -4.16
C ILE A 9 5.63 -3.05 -3.92
N SER A 10 6.47 -3.77 -3.18
CA SER A 10 7.85 -3.35 -2.90
C SER A 10 8.72 -3.33 -4.17
N GLU A 11 8.52 -4.28 -5.08
CA GLU A 11 9.20 -4.32 -6.38
C GLU A 11 8.70 -3.20 -7.31
N ALA A 12 7.40 -2.96 -7.33
CA ALA A 12 6.79 -1.88 -8.08
C ALA A 12 7.29 -0.51 -7.63
N ARG A 13 7.47 -0.29 -6.32
CA ARG A 13 8.09 0.92 -5.77
C ARG A 13 9.51 1.12 -6.32
N LYS A 14 10.33 0.06 -6.30
CA LYS A 14 11.70 0.11 -6.83
C LYS A 14 11.71 0.38 -8.34
N ALA A 15 10.80 -0.26 -9.08
CA ALA A 15 10.65 -0.04 -10.51
C ALA A 15 10.22 1.41 -10.82
N TYR A 16 9.26 1.95 -10.07
CA TYR A 16 8.80 3.33 -10.19
C TYR A 16 9.96 4.32 -9.99
N LYS A 17 10.71 4.16 -8.89
CA LYS A 17 11.90 5.00 -8.63
C LYS A 17 12.94 4.91 -9.74
N LYS A 18 13.15 3.71 -10.28
CA LYS A 18 14.09 3.50 -11.40
C LYS A 18 13.60 4.14 -12.70
N GLN A 19 12.29 4.13 -12.97
CA GLN A 19 11.70 4.66 -14.19
C GLN A 19 11.58 6.19 -14.17
N TYR A 20 11.13 6.76 -13.04
CA TYR A 20 10.79 8.18 -12.93
C TYR A 20 11.85 9.00 -12.18
N GLY A 21 12.82 8.35 -11.52
CA GLY A 21 13.87 9.03 -10.75
C GLY A 21 13.40 9.64 -9.43
N VAL A 22 12.16 9.39 -9.03
CA VAL A 22 11.55 9.93 -7.79
C VAL A 22 10.99 8.79 -6.94
N ASP A 23 11.08 8.92 -5.62
CA ASP A 23 10.40 7.99 -4.71
C ASP A 23 8.89 8.23 -4.75
N PRO A 24 8.08 7.19 -4.94
CA PRO A 24 6.64 7.33 -4.78
C PRO A 24 6.28 7.68 -3.34
N THR A 25 5.22 8.46 -3.17
CA THR A 25 4.81 9.04 -1.89
C THR A 25 3.54 8.40 -1.35
N SER A 26 2.73 7.80 -2.22
CA SER A 26 1.43 7.24 -1.87
C SER A 26 1.21 5.87 -2.54
N LEU A 27 0.53 4.97 -1.80
CA LEU A 27 0.09 3.67 -2.22
C LEU A 27 -1.42 3.60 -2.00
N THR A 28 -2.21 3.73 -3.06
CA THR A 28 -3.67 3.52 -3.00
C THR A 28 -3.95 2.03 -3.08
N VAL A 29 -4.85 1.52 -2.25
CA VAL A 29 -5.20 0.10 -2.18
C VAL A 29 -6.70 -0.08 -1.96
N THR A 30 -7.21 -1.23 -2.35
CA THR A 30 -8.56 -1.64 -1.93
C THR A 30 -8.61 -1.95 -0.43
N VAL A 31 -9.83 -1.99 0.13
CA VAL A 31 -10.05 -2.38 1.54
C VAL A 31 -9.48 -3.77 1.84
N GLU A 32 -9.58 -4.71 0.89
CA GLU A 32 -9.04 -6.06 1.05
C GLU A 32 -7.51 -6.03 1.18
N THR A 33 -6.83 -5.37 0.24
CA THR A 33 -5.37 -5.22 0.24
C THR A 33 -4.89 -4.46 1.49
N PHE A 34 -5.63 -3.45 1.92
CA PHE A 34 -5.35 -2.75 3.18
C PHE A 34 -5.36 -3.68 4.38
N HIS A 35 -6.37 -4.54 4.54
CA HIS A 35 -6.40 -5.52 5.63
C HIS A 35 -5.23 -6.51 5.57
N LYS A 36 -4.80 -6.91 4.36
CA LYS A 36 -3.61 -7.75 4.19
C LYS A 36 -2.34 -7.03 4.67
N ILE A 37 -2.18 -5.76 4.33
CA ILE A 37 -1.07 -4.91 4.80
C ILE A 37 -1.12 -4.78 6.33
N LEU A 38 -2.27 -4.48 6.91
CA LEU A 38 -2.43 -4.36 8.37
C LEU A 38 -2.11 -5.67 9.09
N LEU A 39 -2.58 -6.80 8.57
CA LEU A 39 -2.28 -8.10 9.13
C LEU A 39 -0.77 -8.38 9.10
N ALA A 40 -0.08 -8.00 8.01
CA ALA A 40 1.36 -8.20 7.88
C ALA A 40 2.18 -7.26 8.79
N LEU A 41 1.75 -5.99 8.95
CA LEU A 41 2.47 -5.01 9.76
C LEU A 41 2.18 -5.13 11.26
N TYR A 42 0.93 -5.38 11.63
CA TYR A 42 0.45 -5.27 13.01
C TYR A 42 -0.15 -6.56 13.55
N GLY A 43 -0.31 -7.60 12.73
CA GLY A 43 -0.98 -8.85 13.14
C GLY A 43 -2.46 -8.69 13.47
N ASN A 44 -3.06 -7.54 13.11
CA ASN A 44 -4.44 -7.20 13.47
C ASN A 44 -5.13 -6.48 12.31
N THR A 45 -6.29 -6.99 11.88
CA THR A 45 -7.13 -6.42 10.82
C THR A 45 -8.28 -5.57 11.34
N ALA A 46 -8.51 -5.53 12.66
CA ALA A 46 -9.59 -4.75 13.26
C ALA A 46 -9.32 -3.24 13.30
N ILE A 47 -8.19 -2.80 12.74
CA ILE A 47 -7.81 -1.39 12.70
C ILE A 47 -8.55 -0.73 11.53
N ASP A 48 -9.45 0.19 11.84
CA ASP A 48 -10.21 0.93 10.84
C ASP A 48 -9.29 1.92 10.11
N TYR A 49 -9.22 1.82 8.78
CA TYR A 49 -8.45 2.72 7.92
C TYR A 49 -8.79 4.21 8.13
N ARG A 50 -10.00 4.52 8.59
CA ARG A 50 -10.47 5.88 8.91
C ARG A 50 -9.90 6.41 10.22
N THR A 51 -9.39 5.52 11.06
CA THR A 51 -8.81 5.85 12.37
C THR A 51 -7.28 5.84 12.36
N ILE A 52 -6.64 5.29 11.33
CA ILE A 52 -5.18 5.31 11.22
C ILE A 52 -4.72 6.65 10.66
N PRO A 53 -3.92 7.43 11.40
CA PRO A 53 -3.14 8.49 10.81
C PRO A 53 -2.02 7.80 10.00
N LEU A 54 -2.25 7.61 8.70
CA LEU A 54 -1.24 7.23 7.71
C LEU A 54 -0.45 5.97 8.07
N ALA A 55 -1.03 4.79 7.80
CA ALA A 55 -0.20 3.59 7.69
C ALA A 55 0.87 3.87 6.62
N VAL A 56 2.14 3.78 7.00
CA VAL A 56 3.26 3.95 6.09
C VAL A 56 3.76 2.56 5.72
N TYR A 57 3.65 2.20 4.44
CA TYR A 57 4.20 0.95 3.91
C TYR A 57 5.38 1.27 3.01
N ASP A 58 6.56 0.78 3.38
CA ASP A 58 7.82 0.98 2.64
C ASP A 58 8.11 2.45 2.29
N GLY A 59 7.75 3.38 3.19
CA GLY A 59 7.93 4.82 3.02
C GLY A 59 6.80 5.55 2.27
N MET A 60 5.80 4.81 1.77
CA MET A 60 4.62 5.37 1.09
C MET A 60 3.43 5.46 2.05
N LYS A 61 2.66 6.54 1.92
CA LYS A 61 1.38 6.69 2.63
C LYS A 61 0.34 5.75 2.03
N VAL A 62 -0.26 4.89 2.83
CA VAL A 62 -1.32 3.98 2.36
C VAL A 62 -2.66 4.73 2.35
N LEU A 63 -3.28 4.81 1.17
CA LEU A 63 -4.60 5.37 0.94
C LEU A 63 -5.56 4.23 0.62
N VAL A 64 -6.79 4.29 1.14
CA VAL A 64 -7.81 3.28 0.84
C VAL A 64 -8.83 3.91 -0.08
N ASP A 65 -9.01 3.30 -1.25
CA ASP A 65 -10.06 3.65 -2.21
C ASP A 65 -10.98 2.43 -2.38
N ASP A 66 -12.25 2.60 -2.01
CA ASP A 66 -13.27 1.55 -2.09
C ASP A 66 -13.97 1.49 -3.46
N GLN A 67 -13.62 2.39 -4.38
CA GLN A 67 -14.08 2.42 -5.78
C GLN A 67 -13.00 1.97 -6.78
N GLU A 68 -11.76 1.77 -6.33
CA GLU A 68 -10.66 1.33 -7.18
C GLU A 68 -10.91 -0.10 -7.69
N GLN A 69 -10.80 -0.30 -9.01
CA GLN A 69 -10.91 -1.62 -9.64
C GLN A 69 -9.58 -2.38 -9.65
N GLU A 70 -8.46 -1.68 -9.50
CA GLU A 70 -7.14 -2.29 -9.34
C GLU A 70 -6.85 -2.55 -7.86
N ASP A 71 -6.22 -3.68 -7.54
CA ASP A 71 -5.98 -4.08 -6.14
C ASP A 71 -5.09 -3.09 -5.37
N TRP A 72 -4.19 -2.41 -6.09
CA TRP A 72 -3.31 -1.37 -5.58
C TRP A 72 -2.69 -0.53 -6.70
N LYS A 73 -2.31 0.71 -6.38
CA LYS A 73 -1.67 1.67 -7.28
C LYS A 73 -0.67 2.53 -6.52
N ILE A 74 0.48 2.78 -7.12
CA ILE A 74 1.51 3.66 -6.57
C ILE A 74 1.47 5.01 -7.28
N THR A 75 1.52 6.10 -6.52
CA THR A 75 1.61 7.47 -7.04
C THR A 75 2.75 8.25 -6.38
N ALA A 76 3.33 9.17 -7.14
CA ALA A 76 4.16 10.24 -6.63
C ALA A 76 3.38 11.52 -6.87
N ASP A 77 2.81 12.09 -5.80
CA ASP A 77 2.35 13.49 -5.79
C ASP A 77 3.53 14.46 -6.03
#